data_AF-A0A956FXD0-F1
#
_entry.id   AF-A0A956FXD0-F1
#
_cell.length_a   1.000
_cell.length_b   1.000
_cell.length_c   1.000
_cell.angle_alpha   90.00
_cell.angle_beta   90.00
_cell.angle_gamma   90.00
#
_symmetry.space_group_name_H-M   'P 1'
#
loop_
_entity.id
_entity.type
_entity.pdbx_description
1 polymer ?
#
loop_
_entity_poly.entity_id
_entity_poly.type
_entity_poly.pdbx_seq_one_letter_code
_entity_poly.pdbx_strand_id
1 'polypeptide(L)'
;GGGYMMVDPLFGFGDWTAFIELAGLPWLRWPIIGVGVGLSVLGLVAGRRLLLPWLGDDPPARRARSRALGLVPYLAGAAIVPLSALLNPYGAKFMATSALSTFGGCAWLVWIALDPLTERPEGRRGELRRSPGWIVAGALAALFLFAVLGPGVRFD
;
A
#
# COMPACT_ATOMS: atom_id res chain seq x y z
N GLY A 1 2.83 4.16 3.85
CA GLY A 1 3.08 5.24 4.83
C GLY A 1 1.97 6.26 4.86
N GLY A 2 1.79 7.02 3.77
CA GLY A 2 0.86 8.16 3.74
C GLY A 2 -0.58 7.86 4.16
N GLY A 3 -1.19 6.78 3.66
CA GLY A 3 -2.56 6.43 4.06
C GLY A 3 -2.71 6.05 5.54
N TYR A 4 -1.69 5.46 6.16
CA TYR A 4 -1.72 5.17 7.60
C TYR A 4 -1.70 6.47 8.42
N MET A 5 -0.78 7.39 8.11
CA MET A 5 -0.71 8.74 8.72
C MET A 5 -1.96 9.59 8.47
N MET A 6 -2.71 9.31 7.40
CA MET A 6 -3.95 10.02 7.08
C MET A 6 -5.14 9.43 7.85
N VAL A 7 -5.29 8.10 7.86
CA VAL A 7 -6.50 7.42 8.34
C VAL A 7 -6.51 7.28 9.87
N ASP A 8 -5.40 6.85 10.47
CA ASP A 8 -5.28 6.65 11.93
C ASP A 8 -5.72 7.89 12.73
N PRO A 9 -5.07 9.06 12.58
CA PRO A 9 -5.42 10.24 13.37
C PRO A 9 -6.76 10.88 12.97
N LEU A 10 -7.28 10.61 11.76
CA LEU A 10 -8.58 11.11 11.29
C LEU A 10 -9.74 10.41 11.98
N PHE A 11 -9.64 9.09 12.17
CA PHE A 11 -10.69 8.28 12.80
C PHE A 11 -10.43 8.01 14.29
N GLY A 12 -9.31 8.48 14.83
CA GLY A 12 -9.02 8.41 16.26
C GLY A 12 -8.68 7.01 16.75
N PHE A 13 -7.97 6.23 15.94
CA PHE A 13 -7.49 4.91 16.32
C PHE A 13 -6.07 4.69 15.82
N GLY A 14 -5.24 3.96 16.55
CA GLY A 14 -3.90 3.57 16.12
C GLY A 14 -2.78 4.34 16.79
N ASP A 15 -1.55 4.14 16.32
CA ASP A 15 -0.35 4.58 17.01
C ASP A 15 -0.13 6.08 16.88
N TRP A 16 -0.57 6.71 15.78
CA TRP A 16 -0.50 8.17 15.65
C TRP A 16 -1.48 8.87 16.58
N THR A 17 -2.70 8.34 16.71
CA THR A 17 -3.67 8.84 17.68
C THR A 17 -3.12 8.71 19.11
N ALA A 18 -2.63 7.52 19.47
CA ALA A 18 -2.02 7.29 20.77
C ALA A 18 -0.82 8.22 21.03
N PHE A 19 0.03 8.43 20.02
CA PHE A 19 1.15 9.37 20.10
C PHE A 19 0.69 10.82 20.35
N ILE A 20 -0.33 11.29 19.64
CA ILE A 20 -0.89 12.65 19.80
C ILE A 20 -1.43 12.83 21.23
N GLU A 21 -2.15 11.83 21.74
CA GLU A 21 -2.72 11.84 23.09
C GLU A 21 -1.62 11.81 24.16
N LEU A 22 -0.64 10.92 24.03
CA LEU A 22 0.50 10.83 24.95
C LEU A 22 1.36 12.09 24.96
N ALA A 23 1.51 12.75 23.80
CA ALA A 23 2.25 14.00 23.68
C ALA A 23 1.47 15.20 24.29
N GLY A 24 0.15 15.08 24.48
CA GLY A 24 -0.69 16.21 24.91
C GLY A 24 -0.80 17.33 23.87
N LEU A 25 -0.60 17.03 22.59
CA LEU A 25 -0.52 18.00 21.50
C LEU A 25 -1.62 17.75 20.45
N PRO A 26 -2.90 18.00 20.75
CA PRO A 26 -4.02 17.67 19.86
C PRO A 26 -3.94 18.37 18.49
N TRP A 27 -3.25 19.50 18.41
CA TRP A 27 -3.03 20.23 17.15
C TRP A 27 -2.15 19.47 16.16
N LEU A 28 -1.33 18.50 16.59
CA LEU A 28 -0.51 17.65 15.70
C LEU A 28 -1.33 16.74 14.79
N ARG A 29 -2.61 16.50 15.12
CA ARG A 29 -3.53 15.70 14.28
C ARG A 29 -3.56 16.18 12.84
N TRP A 30 -3.75 17.48 12.61
CA TRP A 30 -3.91 18.02 11.25
C TRP A 30 -2.61 18.02 10.43
N PRO A 31 -1.44 18.41 10.97
CA PRO A 31 -0.16 18.26 10.28
C PRO A 31 0.15 16.81 9.89
N ILE A 32 -0.09 15.83 10.78
CA ILE A 32 0.16 14.41 10.47
C ILE A 32 -0.74 13.94 9.33
N ILE A 33 -2.03 14.28 9.36
CA ILE A 33 -2.97 14.01 8.26
C ILE A 33 -2.48 14.67 6.97
N GLY A 34 -2.06 15.94 7.03
CA GLY A 34 -1.55 16.70 5.88
C GLY A 34 -0.32 16.06 5.24
N VAL A 35 0.64 15.60 6.05
CA VAL A 35 1.80 14.82 5.59
C VAL A 35 1.34 13.50 4.96
N GLY A 36 0.38 12.82 5.58
CA GLY A 36 -0.22 11.59 5.05
C GLY A 36 -0.83 11.75 3.66
N VAL A 37 -1.63 12.81 3.48
CA VAL A 37 -2.21 13.20 2.17
C VAL A 37 -1.11 13.54 1.18
N GLY A 38 -0.15 14.38 1.57
CA GLY A 38 0.95 14.81 0.70
C GLY A 38 1.78 13.62 0.17
N LEU A 39 2.20 12.73 1.06
CA LEU A 39 2.91 11.50 0.68
C LEU A 39 2.08 10.59 -0.22
N SER A 40 0.77 10.52 0.02
CA SER A 40 -0.15 9.73 -0.79
C SER A 40 -0.29 10.27 -2.21
N VAL A 41 -0.49 11.59 -2.35
CA VAL A 41 -0.59 12.25 -3.65
C VAL A 41 0.74 12.20 -4.40
N LEU A 42 1.86 12.45 -3.73
CA LEU A 42 3.19 12.32 -4.32
C LEU A 42 3.45 10.89 -4.80
N GLY A 43 3.09 9.89 -4.01
CA GLY A 43 3.17 8.48 -4.38
C GLY A 43 2.32 8.15 -5.61
N LEU A 44 1.09 8.68 -5.68
CA LEU A 44 0.22 8.52 -6.85
C LEU A 44 0.84 9.14 -8.11
N VAL A 45 1.27 10.40 -8.04
CA VAL A 45 1.85 11.11 -9.20
C VAL A 45 3.13 10.43 -9.66
N ALA A 46 4.04 10.10 -8.74
CA ALA A 46 5.27 9.40 -9.05
C ALA A 46 4.99 8.00 -9.62
N GLY A 47 4.08 7.24 -9.01
CA GLY A 47 3.68 5.92 -9.47
C GLY A 47 3.10 5.94 -10.88
N ARG A 48 2.21 6.91 -11.17
CA ARG A 48 1.68 7.13 -12.53
C ARG A 48 2.81 7.38 -13.54
N ARG A 49 3.73 8.30 -13.24
CA ARG A 49 4.86 8.62 -14.12
C ARG A 49 5.80 7.44 -14.35
N LEU A 50 6.07 6.66 -13.32
CA LEU A 50 6.95 5.48 -13.39
C LEU A 50 6.30 4.32 -14.15
N LEU A 51 4.96 4.21 -14.14
CA LEU A 51 4.23 3.15 -14.83
C LEU A 51 3.99 3.43 -16.31
N LEU A 52 3.88 4.70 -16.71
CA LEU A 52 3.60 5.14 -18.09
C LEU A 52 4.44 4.40 -19.16
N PRO A 53 5.78 4.25 -19.03
CA PRO A 53 6.61 3.61 -20.06
C PRO A 53 6.32 2.12 -20.30
N TRP A 54 5.60 1.46 -19.39
CA TRP A 54 5.36 0.01 -19.40
C TRP A 54 3.97 -0.36 -19.97
N LEU A 55 3.10 0.62 -20.22
CA LEU A 55 1.72 0.36 -20.64
C LEU A 55 1.56 0.10 -22.14
N GLY A 56 2.49 0.56 -22.97
CA GLY A 56 2.41 0.45 -24.43
C GLY A 56 1.39 1.41 -25.08
N ASP A 57 1.27 1.32 -26.40
CA ASP A 57 0.52 2.31 -27.20
C ASP A 57 -0.91 1.89 -27.53
N ASP A 58 -1.16 0.58 -27.61
CA ASP A 58 -2.47 0.05 -27.98
C ASP A 58 -3.50 0.33 -26.87
N PRO A 59 -4.55 1.14 -27.10
CA PRO A 59 -5.47 1.58 -26.06
C PRO A 59 -6.12 0.44 -25.23
N PRO A 60 -6.65 -0.66 -25.82
CA PRO A 60 -7.17 -1.78 -25.05
C PRO A 60 -6.08 -2.52 -24.25
N ALA A 61 -4.92 -2.85 -24.85
CA ALA A 61 -3.83 -3.50 -24.11
C ALA A 61 -3.27 -2.61 -22.99
N ARG A 62 -3.21 -1.31 -23.21
CA ARG A 62 -2.78 -0.30 -22.24
C ARG A 62 -3.68 -0.27 -21.01
N ARG A 63 -5.00 -0.28 -21.19
CA ARG A 63 -5.98 -0.38 -20.10
C ARG A 63 -5.82 -1.68 -19.32
N ALA A 64 -5.66 -2.81 -20.02
CA ALA A 64 -5.44 -4.11 -19.38
C ALA A 64 -4.15 -4.13 -18.55
N ARG A 65 -3.05 -3.58 -19.07
CA ARG A 65 -1.78 -3.46 -18.34
C ARG A 65 -1.87 -2.52 -17.16
N SER A 66 -2.54 -1.38 -17.28
CA SER A 66 -2.75 -0.44 -16.16
C SER A 66 -3.50 -1.13 -15.02
N ARG A 67 -4.54 -1.89 -15.35
CA ARG A 67 -5.28 -2.70 -14.37
C ARG A 67 -4.40 -3.76 -13.72
N ALA A 68 -3.62 -4.51 -14.50
CA ALA A 68 -2.74 -5.53 -13.95
C ALA A 68 -1.66 -4.93 -13.03
N LEU A 69 -1.03 -3.83 -13.44
CA LEU A 69 0.04 -3.16 -12.69
C LEU A 69 -0.47 -2.36 -11.48
N GLY A 70 -1.76 -2.05 -11.40
CA GLY A 70 -2.38 -1.46 -10.19
C GLY A 70 -3.00 -2.52 -9.27
N LEU A 71 -3.86 -3.39 -9.80
CA LEU A 71 -4.66 -4.32 -9.00
C LEU A 71 -3.85 -5.48 -8.44
N VAL A 72 -2.91 -6.06 -9.19
CA VAL A 72 -2.11 -7.19 -8.69
C VAL A 72 -1.26 -6.77 -7.48
N PRO A 73 -0.45 -5.69 -7.54
CA PRO A 73 0.30 -5.26 -6.36
C PRO A 73 -0.59 -4.71 -5.25
N TYR A 74 -1.75 -4.13 -5.57
CA TYR A 74 -2.73 -3.76 -4.55
C TYR A 74 -3.22 -4.97 -3.77
N LEU A 75 -3.73 -6.00 -4.44
CA LEU A 75 -4.25 -7.19 -3.79
C LEU A 75 -3.15 -7.96 -3.04
N ALA A 76 -2.00 -8.15 -3.68
CA ALA A 76 -0.88 -8.85 -3.05
C ALA A 76 -0.35 -8.08 -1.81
N GLY A 77 -0.03 -6.80 -1.97
CA GLY A 77 0.52 -5.99 -0.89
C GLY A 77 -0.48 -5.72 0.23
N ALA A 78 -1.76 -5.51 -0.10
CA ALA A 78 -2.78 -5.22 0.90
C ALA A 78 -3.26 -6.46 1.66
N ALA A 79 -3.26 -7.66 1.04
CA ALA A 79 -3.76 -8.88 1.67
C ALA A 79 -2.73 -9.60 2.55
N ILE A 80 -1.43 -9.55 2.23
CA ILE A 80 -0.40 -10.31 2.97
C ILE A 80 -0.39 -9.96 4.46
N VAL A 81 -0.42 -8.67 4.81
CA VAL A 81 -0.31 -8.23 6.21
C VAL A 81 -1.55 -8.64 7.04
N PRO A 82 -2.80 -8.35 6.62
CA PRO A 82 -3.99 -8.80 7.33
C PRO A 82 -4.09 -10.33 7.45
N LEU A 83 -3.71 -11.06 6.40
CA LEU A 83 -3.69 -12.52 6.44
C LEU A 83 -2.64 -13.04 7.42
N SER A 84 -1.46 -12.43 7.49
CA SER A 84 -0.44 -12.79 8.47
C SER A 84 -0.90 -12.48 9.91
N ALA A 85 -1.68 -11.43 10.10
CA ALA A 85 -2.22 -11.04 11.41
C ALA A 85 -3.25 -12.05 11.97
N LEU A 86 -3.83 -12.93 11.13
CA LEU A 86 -4.67 -14.04 11.60
C LEU A 86 -3.91 -15.03 12.51
N LEU A 87 -2.59 -15.10 12.37
CA LEU A 87 -1.74 -15.96 13.21
C LEU A 87 -1.48 -15.35 14.59
N ASN A 88 -1.89 -14.10 14.81
CA ASN A 88 -1.74 -13.42 16.09
C ASN A 88 -2.77 -13.95 17.11
N PRO A 89 -2.43 -14.07 18.40
CA PRO A 89 -3.38 -14.44 19.46
C PRO A 89 -4.65 -13.59 19.52
N TYR A 90 -4.58 -12.31 19.10
CA TYR A 90 -5.72 -11.40 19.00
C TYR A 90 -6.24 -11.27 17.56
N GLY A 91 -6.08 -12.32 16.75
CA GLY A 91 -6.01 -12.29 15.29
C GLY A 91 -7.12 -11.53 14.57
N ALA A 92 -8.38 -11.63 14.99
CA ALA A 92 -9.47 -10.93 14.32
C ALA A 92 -9.39 -9.39 14.43
N LYS A 93 -9.00 -8.88 15.61
CA LYS A 93 -8.87 -7.44 15.84
C LYS A 93 -7.71 -6.86 15.04
N PHE A 94 -6.54 -7.51 15.11
CA PHE A 94 -5.37 -7.05 14.35
C PHE A 94 -5.55 -7.23 12.85
N MET A 95 -6.18 -8.32 12.39
CA MET A 95 -6.52 -8.49 10.99
C MET A 95 -7.39 -7.34 10.47
N ALA A 96 -8.42 -6.92 11.21
CA ALA A 96 -9.28 -5.80 10.82
C ALA A 96 -8.52 -4.46 10.77
N THR A 97 -7.73 -4.13 11.81
CA THR A 97 -6.97 -2.87 11.83
C THR A 97 -5.87 -2.86 10.77
N SER A 98 -5.19 -3.99 10.56
CA SER A 98 -4.21 -4.15 9.49
C SER A 98 -4.86 -4.03 8.12
N ALA A 99 -6.05 -4.62 7.91
CA ALA A 99 -6.77 -4.52 6.64
C ALA A 99 -7.14 -3.08 6.31
N LEU A 100 -7.69 -2.35 7.28
CA LEU A 100 -8.00 -0.93 7.11
C LEU A 100 -6.73 -0.13 6.75
N SER A 101 -5.62 -0.40 7.44
CA SER A 101 -4.36 0.29 7.17
C SER A 101 -3.75 -0.06 5.80
N THR A 102 -3.74 -1.33 5.39
CA THR A 102 -3.05 -1.75 4.17
C THR A 102 -3.90 -1.57 2.92
N PHE A 103 -5.19 -1.94 2.95
CA PHE A 103 -6.09 -1.65 1.83
C PHE A 103 -6.29 -0.14 1.67
N GLY A 104 -6.50 0.60 2.78
CA GLY A 104 -6.57 2.06 2.73
C GLY A 104 -5.25 2.69 2.26
N GLY A 105 -4.11 2.23 2.79
CA GLY A 105 -2.78 2.71 2.44
C GLY A 105 -2.38 2.47 0.99
N CYS A 106 -2.85 1.38 0.39
CA CYS A 106 -2.57 1.00 -0.99
C CYS A 106 -3.67 1.41 -1.97
N ALA A 107 -4.77 2.04 -1.52
CA ALA A 107 -5.94 2.37 -2.36
C ALA A 107 -5.59 3.18 -3.63
N TRP A 108 -4.52 3.97 -3.58
CA TRP A 108 -4.03 4.73 -4.74
C TRP A 108 -3.55 3.86 -5.90
N LEU A 109 -3.15 2.61 -5.66
CA LEU A 109 -2.86 1.63 -6.72
C LEU A 109 -4.14 1.21 -7.46
N VAL A 110 -5.28 1.13 -6.76
CA VAL A 110 -6.59 0.92 -7.39
C VAL A 110 -6.95 2.12 -8.23
N TRP A 111 -6.66 3.34 -7.77
CA TRP A 111 -6.91 4.55 -8.55
C TRP A 111 -6.17 4.52 -9.90
N ILE A 112 -4.92 4.06 -9.93
CA ILE A 112 -4.15 3.86 -11.17
C ILE A 112 -4.78 2.79 -12.08
N ALA A 113 -5.40 1.76 -11.51
CA ALA A 113 -6.08 0.73 -12.29
C ALA A 113 -7.41 1.21 -12.88
N LEU A 114 -8.13 2.08 -12.17
CA LEU A 114 -9.47 2.56 -12.53
C LEU A 114 -9.44 3.80 -13.43
N ASP A 115 -8.46 4.68 -13.24
CA ASP A 115 -8.20 5.83 -14.10
C ASP A 115 -7.05 5.48 -15.07
N PRO A 116 -7.35 4.82 -16.21
CA PRO A 116 -6.31 4.42 -17.14
C PRO A 116 -5.60 5.66 -17.63
N LEU A 117 -4.30 5.72 -17.32
CA LEU A 117 -3.39 6.73 -17.84
C LEU A 117 -3.69 6.88 -19.34
N THR A 118 -3.96 8.10 -19.81
CA THR A 118 -4.19 8.41 -21.24
C THR A 118 -2.98 9.09 -21.89
N GLU A 119 -2.08 9.63 -21.06
CA GLU A 119 -0.86 10.31 -21.49
C GLU A 119 0.06 9.40 -22.29
N ARG A 120 0.55 9.83 -23.46
CA ARG A 120 1.54 9.03 -24.19
C ARG A 120 2.88 9.13 -23.46
N PRO A 121 3.57 8.01 -23.21
CA PRO A 121 4.87 8.06 -22.55
C PRO A 121 5.88 8.80 -23.42
N GLU A 122 6.50 9.83 -22.87
CA GLU A 122 7.69 10.46 -23.45
C GLU A 122 8.91 9.63 -23.04
N GLY A 123 9.41 8.75 -23.93
CA GLY A 123 10.67 8.03 -23.70
C GLY A 123 10.66 6.54 -24.02
N ARG A 124 11.71 5.85 -23.54
CA ARG A 124 12.02 4.45 -23.90
C ARG A 124 10.97 3.50 -23.34
N ARG A 125 10.42 2.68 -24.22
CA ARG A 125 9.44 1.64 -23.92
C ARG A 125 10.14 0.50 -23.21
N GLY A 126 9.64 0.14 -22.04
CA GLY A 126 10.16 -0.98 -21.28
C GLY A 126 9.30 -2.22 -21.50
N GLU A 127 9.93 -3.36 -21.74
CA GLU A 127 9.27 -4.65 -21.61
C GLU A 127 9.36 -5.14 -20.18
N LEU A 128 8.21 -5.38 -19.55
CA LEU A 128 8.19 -5.92 -18.20
C LEU A 128 8.41 -7.43 -18.24
N ARG A 129 9.64 -7.86 -17.97
CA ARG A 129 9.98 -9.29 -17.89
C ARG A 129 9.75 -9.81 -16.48
N ARG A 130 9.26 -11.04 -16.37
CA ARG A 130 9.19 -11.74 -15.08
C ARG A 130 10.62 -12.02 -14.61
N SER A 131 10.92 -11.64 -13.37
CA SER A 131 12.20 -11.94 -12.73
C SER A 131 11.99 -12.99 -11.64
N PRO A 132 12.52 -14.22 -11.80
CA PRO A 132 12.43 -15.26 -10.77
C PRO A 132 13.03 -14.81 -9.44
N GLY A 133 14.11 -14.03 -9.46
CA GLY A 133 14.75 -13.51 -8.25
C GLY A 133 13.83 -12.61 -7.43
N TRP A 134 13.09 -11.71 -8.09
CA TRP A 134 12.10 -10.87 -7.41
C TRP A 134 10.90 -11.66 -6.89
N ILE A 135 10.49 -12.72 -7.59
CA ILE A 135 9.42 -13.61 -7.14
C ILE A 135 9.86 -14.36 -5.87
N VAL A 136 11.06 -14.94 -5.86
CA VAL A 136 11.62 -15.63 -4.70
C VAL A 136 11.79 -14.67 -3.53
N ALA A 137 12.35 -13.48 -3.76
CA ALA A 137 12.49 -12.47 -2.71
C ALA A 137 11.13 -12.06 -2.11
N GLY A 138 10.11 -11.86 -2.95
CA GLY A 138 8.75 -11.57 -2.49
C GLY A 138 8.14 -12.72 -1.68
N ALA A 139 8.35 -13.97 -2.11
CA ALA A 139 7.90 -15.16 -1.38
C ALA A 139 8.59 -15.29 -0.02
N LEU A 140 9.90 -15.05 0.06
CA LEU A 140 10.65 -15.06 1.32
C LEU A 140 10.20 -13.94 2.27
N ALA A 141 9.94 -12.75 1.75
CA ALA A 141 9.40 -11.64 2.55
C ALA A 141 8.00 -11.96 3.09
N ALA A 142 7.13 -12.56 2.27
CA ALA A 142 5.83 -13.04 2.71
C ALA A 142 5.99 -14.12 3.80
N LEU A 143 6.84 -15.12 3.58
CA LEU A 143 7.10 -16.18 4.56
C LEU A 143 7.57 -15.61 5.90
N PHE A 144 8.48 -14.63 5.88
CA PHE A 144 8.92 -13.93 7.08
C PHE A 144 7.77 -13.22 7.80
N LEU A 145 6.90 -12.52 7.05
CA LEU A 145 5.71 -11.89 7.61
C LEU A 145 4.79 -12.91 8.30
N PHE A 146 4.55 -14.06 7.68
CA PHE A 146 3.69 -15.10 8.26
C PHE A 146 4.36 -15.86 9.42
N ALA A 147 5.63 -16.23 9.31
CA ALA A 147 6.27 -17.11 10.28
C ALA A 147 6.83 -16.37 11.50
N VAL A 148 7.26 -15.10 11.32
CA VAL A 148 7.94 -14.33 12.37
C VAL A 148 7.03 -13.23 12.91
N LEU A 149 6.47 -12.40 12.03
CA LEU A 149 5.69 -11.22 12.46
C LEU A 149 4.22 -11.55 12.78
N GLY A 150 3.62 -12.49 12.04
CA GLY A 150 2.22 -12.90 12.19
C GLY A 150 1.86 -13.38 13.59
N PRO A 151 2.64 -14.30 14.21
CA PRO A 151 2.40 -14.76 15.58
C PRO A 151 2.47 -13.66 16.63
N GLY A 152 3.06 -12.51 16.30
CA GLY A 152 3.28 -11.40 17.21
C GLY A 152 4.35 -11.68 18.27
N VAL A 153 4.67 -10.65 19.06
CA VAL A 153 5.50 -10.81 20.26
C VAL A 153 4.62 -11.35 21.37
N ARG A 154 4.97 -12.52 21.90
CA ARG A 154 4.35 -13.05 23.11
C ARG A 154 5.11 -12.51 24.30
N PHE A 155 4.43 -11.74 25.14
CA PHE A 155 4.96 -11.29 26.43
C PHE A 155 4.48 -12.30 27.46
N ASP A 156 5.17 -13.44 27.49
CA ASP A 156 5.00 -14.46 28.54
C ASP A 156 5.67 -13.97 29.83
#